data_AF-A0A925B195-F1
#
_entry.id   AF-A0A925B195-F1
#
_cell.length_a   1.000
_cell.length_b   1.000
_cell.length_c   1.000
_cell.angle_alpha   90.00
_cell.angle_beta   90.00
_cell.angle_gamma   90.00
#
_symmetry.space_group_name_H-M   'P 1'
#
loop_
_entity.id
_entity.type
_entity.pdbx_description
1 polymer ?
#
loop_
_entity_poly.entity_id
_entity_poly.type
_entity_poly.pdbx_seq_one_letter_code
_entity_poly.pdbx_strand_id
1 'polypeptide(L)'
;ADWLMRFYGFDVDEITTAEEPNLSLDIDPKLAWALRHRALFPVDVNVASREMMLRVPGLGMRNVDRIIASRRFRAITTADLKRLRVPLSKTLPFIVTFDRNADVFRLDSLELRRHITNKPQQLGLFSSALSGEV
;
A
#
# COMPACT_ATOMS: atom_id res chain seq x y z
N ALA A 1 16.39 5.60 4.89
CA ALA A 1 15.41 5.72 3.79
C ALA A 1 15.94 5.26 2.41
N ASP A 2 17.11 4.63 2.32
CA ASP A 2 17.76 4.31 1.03
C ASP A 2 17.01 3.25 0.18
N TRP A 3 16.21 2.39 0.81
CA TRP A 3 15.47 1.32 0.13
C TRP A 3 14.39 1.82 -0.85
N LEU A 4 13.72 2.93 -0.55
CA LEU A 4 12.68 3.48 -1.44
C LEU A 4 13.27 4.01 -2.74
N MET A 5 14.40 4.70 -2.64
CA MET A 5 15.10 5.21 -3.82
C MET A 5 15.64 4.05 -4.67
N ARG A 6 16.39 3.14 -4.05
CA ARG A 6 17.04 2.02 -4.76
C ARG A 6 16.08 1.04 -5.42
N PHE A 7 14.99 0.68 -4.74
CA PHE A 7 14.10 -0.39 -5.20
C PHE A 7 12.77 0.10 -5.75
N TYR A 8 12.38 1.34 -5.49
CA TYR A 8 11.09 1.85 -5.95
C TYR A 8 11.21 3.09 -6.83
N GLY A 9 12.42 3.63 -7.03
CA GLY A 9 12.65 4.78 -7.90
C GLY A 9 11.99 6.06 -7.39
N PHE A 10 11.82 6.18 -6.07
CA PHE A 10 11.38 7.43 -5.46
C PHE A 10 12.51 8.46 -5.49
N ASP A 11 12.18 9.69 -5.84
CA ASP A 11 13.06 10.83 -5.63
C ASP A 11 13.02 11.31 -4.18
N VAL A 12 14.09 11.97 -3.72
CA VAL A 12 14.17 12.52 -2.35
C VAL A 12 13.00 13.47 -2.09
N ASP A 13 12.67 14.31 -3.08
CA ASP A 13 11.61 15.31 -2.99
C ASP A 13 10.19 14.68 -2.99
N GLU A 14 10.04 13.44 -3.47
CA GLU A 14 8.77 12.72 -3.36
C GLU A 14 8.56 12.21 -1.92
N ILE A 15 9.63 11.78 -1.26
CA ILE A 15 9.56 11.16 0.06
C ILE A 15 9.45 12.22 1.17
N THR A 16 10.29 13.25 1.08
CA THR A 16 10.40 14.34 2.06
C THR A 16 10.08 15.66 1.38
N THR A 17 9.06 16.38 1.87
CA THR A 17 8.75 17.73 1.38
C THR A 17 9.48 18.77 2.23
N ALA A 18 9.60 20.00 1.72
CA ALA A 18 10.17 21.11 2.52
C ALA A 18 9.40 21.35 3.84
N GLU A 19 8.11 21.04 3.86
CA GLU A 19 7.22 21.16 5.02
C GLU A 19 7.29 19.94 5.96
N GLU A 20 7.56 18.74 5.41
CA GLU A 20 7.74 17.49 6.16
C GLU A 20 9.08 16.83 5.77
N PRO A 21 10.21 17.32 6.33
CA PRO A 21 11.54 16.81 5.98
C PRO A 21 11.83 15.42 6.57
N ASN A 22 11.00 14.98 7.51
CA ASN A 22 11.17 13.70 8.19
C ASN A 22 10.11 12.70 7.74
N LEU A 23 10.55 11.45 7.53
CA LEU A 23 9.65 10.32 7.32
C LEU A 23 8.75 10.13 8.54
N SER A 24 7.44 10.03 8.33
CA SER A 24 6.51 9.71 9.40
C SER A 24 6.82 8.33 9.97
N LEU A 25 6.95 8.23 11.30
CA LEU A 25 7.23 6.98 12.00
C LEU A 25 5.99 6.07 12.12
N ASP A 26 4.79 6.64 11.94
CA ASP A 26 3.52 5.97 12.22
C ASP A 26 2.89 5.29 11.00
N ILE A 27 3.27 5.73 9.79
CA ILE A 27 2.68 5.27 8.53
C ILE A 27 3.74 4.85 7.53
N ASP A 28 3.39 3.85 6.72
CA ASP A 28 4.25 3.41 5.63
C ASP A 28 4.54 4.59 4.67
N PRO A 29 5.77 4.77 4.20
CA PRO A 29 6.14 5.90 3.36
C PRO A 29 5.40 5.94 2.01
N LYS A 30 5.04 4.79 1.41
CA LYS A 30 4.20 4.79 0.20
C LYS A 30 2.77 5.18 0.52
N LEU A 31 2.26 4.77 1.68
CA LEU A 31 0.95 5.22 2.15
C LEU A 31 0.94 6.73 2.37
N ALA A 32 1.97 7.29 3.01
CA ALA A 32 2.12 8.73 3.19
C ALA A 32 2.10 9.47 1.84
N TRP A 33 2.91 8.99 0.89
CA TRP A 33 2.96 9.54 -0.46
C TRP A 33 1.60 9.47 -1.16
N ALA A 34 0.92 8.32 -1.09
CA ALA A 34 -0.35 8.11 -1.75
C ALA A 34 -1.48 8.98 -1.18
N LEU A 35 -1.46 9.24 0.13
CA LEU A 35 -2.40 10.16 0.78
C LEU A 35 -2.17 11.62 0.39
N ARG A 36 -0.91 12.02 0.12
CA ARG A 36 -0.59 13.36 -0.42
C ARG A 36 -0.98 13.49 -1.88
N HIS A 37 -0.84 12.42 -2.66
CA HIS A 37 -1.09 12.41 -4.10
C HIS A 37 -2.36 11.67 -4.50
N ARG A 38 -3.46 11.84 -3.74
CA ARG A 38 -4.74 11.15 -4.00
C ARG A 38 -5.26 11.34 -5.42
N ALA A 39 -4.99 12.49 -6.05
CA ALA A 39 -5.37 12.78 -7.43
C ALA A 39 -4.74 11.84 -8.48
N LEU A 40 -3.66 11.14 -8.14
CA LEU A 40 -3.02 10.14 -9.02
C LEU A 40 -3.65 8.74 -8.90
N PHE A 41 -4.63 8.59 -8.01
CA PHE A 41 -5.35 7.35 -7.76
C PHE A 41 -6.83 7.49 -8.14
N PRO A 42 -7.52 6.38 -8.45
CA PRO A 42 -7.02 5.01 -8.44
C PRO A 42 -6.22 4.65 -9.70
N VAL A 43 -5.24 3.77 -9.54
CA VAL A 43 -4.38 3.28 -10.63
C VAL A 43 -4.97 2.00 -11.23
N ASP A 44 -5.29 1.99 -12.52
CA ASP A 44 -5.72 0.76 -13.20
C ASP A 44 -4.52 -0.16 -13.48
N VAL A 45 -4.48 -1.31 -12.81
CA VAL A 45 -3.36 -2.28 -12.88
C VAL A 45 -3.19 -2.92 -14.26
N ASN A 46 -4.21 -2.87 -15.12
CA ASN A 46 -4.17 -3.45 -16.46
C ASN A 46 -3.49 -2.52 -17.48
N VAL A 47 -3.42 -1.21 -17.21
CA VAL A 47 -2.85 -0.22 -18.14
C VAL A 47 -1.69 0.58 -17.56
N ALA A 48 -1.64 0.78 -16.25
CA ALA A 48 -0.68 1.68 -15.60
C ALA A 48 0.78 1.31 -15.87
N SER A 49 1.66 2.32 -15.81
CA SER A 49 3.10 2.12 -15.88
C SER A 49 3.62 1.37 -14.65
N ARG A 50 4.79 0.73 -14.79
CA ARG A 50 5.49 0.07 -13.68
C ARG A 50 5.73 1.03 -12.52
N GLU A 51 6.19 2.22 -12.84
CA GLU A 51 6.52 3.29 -11.89
C GLU A 51 5.31 3.73 -11.06
N MET A 52 4.14 3.88 -11.68
CA MET A 52 2.90 4.21 -10.97
C MET A 52 2.45 3.06 -10.06
N MET A 53 2.54 1.81 -10.53
CA MET A 53 2.21 0.65 -9.68
C MET A 53 3.15 0.50 -8.48
N LEU A 54 4.42 0.92 -8.59
CA LEU A 54 5.36 0.92 -7.48
C LEU A 54 5.04 2.00 -6.43
N ARG A 55 4.24 3.01 -6.75
CA ARG A 55 3.78 4.03 -5.79
C ARG A 55 2.54 3.59 -4.99
N VAL A 56 1.85 2.54 -5.44
CA VAL A 56 0.66 2.00 -4.76
C VAL A 56 1.05 1.37 -3.41
N PRO A 57 0.40 1.77 -2.30
CA PRO A 57 0.60 1.13 -0.99
C PRO A 57 0.26 -0.36 -1.02
N GLY A 58 1.15 -1.20 -0.48
CA GLY A 58 0.96 -2.66 -0.47
C GLY A 58 1.42 -3.39 -1.73
N LEU A 59 1.75 -2.70 -2.83
CA LEU A 59 2.41 -3.29 -3.99
C LEU A 59 3.94 -3.22 -3.88
N GLY A 60 4.57 -4.39 -3.91
CA GLY A 60 6.02 -4.56 -3.97
C GLY A 60 6.50 -4.90 -5.38
N MET A 61 7.80 -4.70 -5.64
CA MET A 61 8.42 -4.90 -6.96
C MET A 61 8.05 -6.24 -7.61
N ARG A 62 8.21 -7.35 -6.87
CA ARG A 62 7.90 -8.70 -7.36
C ARG A 62 6.43 -8.86 -7.78
N ASN A 63 5.51 -8.25 -7.04
CA ASN A 63 4.08 -8.31 -7.39
C ASN A 63 3.78 -7.45 -8.61
N VAL A 64 4.40 -6.26 -8.72
CA VAL A 64 4.27 -5.40 -9.91
C VAL A 64 4.78 -6.12 -11.16
N ASP A 65 5.96 -6.74 -11.09
CA ASP A 65 6.53 -7.47 -12.24
C ASP A 65 5.63 -8.64 -12.65
N ARG A 66 5.05 -9.36 -11.68
CA ARG A 66 4.09 -10.45 -11.93
C ARG A 66 2.78 -9.94 -12.54
N ILE A 67 2.27 -8.80 -12.09
CA ILE A 67 1.07 -8.16 -12.65
C ILE A 67 1.33 -7.76 -14.12
N ILE A 68 2.45 -7.09 -14.40
CA ILE A 68 2.84 -6.69 -15.76
C ILE A 68 3.00 -7.90 -16.67
N ALA A 69 3.65 -8.97 -16.19
CA ALA A 69 3.79 -10.19 -16.97
C ALA A 69 2.42 -10.85 -17.25
N SER A 70 1.55 -10.91 -16.24
CA SER A 70 0.25 -11.59 -16.34
C SER A 70 -0.76 -10.83 -17.20
N ARG A 71 -0.76 -9.48 -17.13
CA ARG A 71 -1.74 -8.64 -17.85
C ARG A 71 -1.59 -8.69 -19.37
N ARG A 72 -0.44 -9.17 -19.86
CA ARG A 72 -0.20 -9.43 -21.29
C ARG A 72 -1.04 -10.57 -21.85
N PHE A 73 -1.46 -11.50 -20.99
CA PHE A 73 -2.19 -12.71 -21.38
C PHE A 73 -3.66 -12.68 -20.96
N ARG A 74 -3.97 -11.97 -19.86
CA ARG A 74 -5.34 -11.87 -19.33
C ARG A 74 -5.50 -10.65 -18.44
N ALA A 75 -6.71 -10.10 -18.39
CA ALA A 75 -7.00 -9.02 -17.45
C ALA A 75 -6.86 -9.47 -15.99
N ILE A 76 -6.29 -8.60 -15.18
CA ILE A 76 -6.03 -8.81 -13.75
C ILE A 76 -7.28 -8.45 -12.95
N THR A 77 -7.72 -9.40 -12.14
CA THR A 77 -8.87 -9.28 -11.24
C THR A 77 -8.43 -9.19 -9.79
N THR A 78 -9.34 -8.81 -8.89
CA THR A 78 -9.12 -8.83 -7.44
C THR A 78 -8.68 -10.21 -6.94
N ALA A 79 -9.23 -11.29 -7.52
CA ALA A 79 -8.88 -12.67 -7.17
C ALA A 79 -7.42 -13.01 -7.48
N ASP A 80 -6.86 -12.42 -8.53
CA ASP A 80 -5.46 -12.65 -8.91
C ASP A 80 -4.50 -11.98 -7.95
N LEU A 81 -4.82 -10.75 -7.53
CA LEU A 81 -4.08 -10.04 -6.51
C LEU A 81 -4.08 -10.82 -5.19
N LYS A 82 -5.21 -11.45 -4.82
CA LYS A 82 -5.31 -12.36 -3.67
C LYS A 82 -4.35 -13.55 -3.80
N ARG A 83 -4.32 -14.19 -4.98
CA ARG A 83 -3.41 -15.33 -5.26
C ARG A 83 -1.93 -14.92 -5.20
N LEU A 84 -1.62 -13.69 -5.63
CA LEU A 84 -0.29 -13.08 -5.52
C LEU A 84 0.08 -12.66 -4.08
N ARG A 85 -0.81 -12.88 -3.10
CA ARG A 85 -0.65 -12.49 -1.70
C ARG A 85 -0.44 -10.99 -1.53
N VAL A 86 -1.08 -10.18 -2.39
CA VAL A 86 -1.13 -8.73 -2.24
C VAL A 86 -2.02 -8.40 -1.02
N PRO A 87 -1.61 -7.47 -0.13
CA PRO A 87 -2.44 -7.04 1.00
C PRO A 87 -3.62 -6.19 0.50
N LEU A 88 -4.71 -6.86 0.13
CA LEU A 88 -5.87 -6.24 -0.53
C LEU A 88 -6.48 -5.08 0.28
N SER A 89 -6.61 -5.22 1.59
CA SER A 89 -7.18 -4.17 2.46
C SER A 89 -6.44 -2.83 2.36
N LYS A 90 -5.13 -2.88 2.11
CA LYS A 90 -4.29 -1.69 1.95
C LYS A 90 -4.23 -1.21 0.50
N THR A 91 -4.39 -2.12 -0.46
CA THR A 91 -4.11 -1.86 -1.87
C THR A 91 -5.36 -1.44 -2.62
N LEU A 92 -6.51 -2.08 -2.38
CA LEU A 92 -7.74 -1.89 -3.15
C LEU A 92 -8.28 -0.45 -3.18
N PRO A 93 -8.14 0.40 -2.14
CA PRO A 93 -8.54 1.80 -2.24
C PRO A 93 -7.77 2.60 -3.29
N PHE A 94 -6.58 2.14 -3.68
CA PHE A 94 -5.68 2.86 -4.58
C PHE A 94 -5.64 2.28 -6.00
N ILE A 95 -6.35 1.19 -6.29
CA ILE A 95 -6.28 0.55 -7.60
C ILE A 95 -7.64 0.23 -8.16
N VAL A 96 -7.71 0.12 -9.49
CA VAL A 96 -8.83 -0.50 -10.20
C VAL A 96 -8.35 -1.81 -10.84
N THR A 97 -9.15 -2.86 -10.68
CA THR A 97 -9.00 -4.14 -11.39
C THR A 97 -10.11 -4.34 -12.42
N PHE A 98 -9.98 -5.35 -13.27
CA PHE A 98 -10.93 -5.63 -14.35
C PHE A 98 -12.37 -5.84 -13.86
N ASP A 99 -12.52 -6.48 -12.69
CA ASP A 99 -13.79 -6.76 -12.03
C ASP A 99 -14.37 -5.55 -11.27
N ARG A 100 -13.78 -4.35 -11.39
CA ARG A 100 -14.23 -3.10 -10.74
C ARG A 100 -14.43 -3.27 -9.24
N ASN A 101 -13.32 -3.32 -8.51
CA ASN A 101 -13.33 -3.43 -7.05
C ASN A 101 -14.07 -2.26 -6.38
N ALA A 102 -14.96 -2.59 -5.44
CA ALA A 102 -15.79 -1.61 -4.77
C ALA A 102 -14.99 -0.63 -3.90
N ASP A 103 -13.87 -1.03 -3.29
CA ASP A 103 -13.15 -0.22 -2.30
C ASP A 103 -12.56 1.11 -2.81
N VAL A 104 -12.60 1.39 -4.12
CA VAL A 104 -12.16 2.66 -4.70
C VAL A 104 -12.84 3.87 -4.07
N PHE A 105 -14.12 3.76 -3.66
CA PHE A 105 -14.83 4.87 -2.98
C PHE A 105 -14.15 5.32 -1.68
N ARG A 106 -13.31 4.47 -1.07
CA ARG A 106 -12.61 4.80 0.18
C ARG A 106 -11.45 5.77 -0.03
N LEU A 107 -10.98 5.96 -1.26
CA LEU A 107 -9.87 6.86 -1.57
C LEU A 107 -10.08 8.28 -1.02
N ASP A 108 -11.31 8.78 -1.14
CA ASP A 108 -11.72 10.11 -0.68
C ASP A 108 -12.15 10.15 0.78
N SER A 109 -12.20 8.99 1.46
CA SER A 109 -12.59 8.94 2.86
C SER A 109 -11.52 9.58 3.75
N LEU A 110 -11.95 10.49 4.62
CA LEU A 110 -11.11 11.04 5.69
C LEU A 110 -10.58 9.94 6.64
N GLU A 111 -11.29 8.81 6.73
CA GLU A 111 -10.96 7.68 7.59
C GLU A 111 -10.02 6.65 6.92
N LEU A 112 -9.65 6.83 5.65
CA LEU A 112 -8.82 5.88 4.90
C LEU A 112 -7.51 5.56 5.63
N ARG A 113 -6.86 6.59 6.20
CA ARG A 113 -5.63 6.42 6.99
C ARG A 113 -5.88 5.48 8.17
N ARG A 114 -6.90 5.75 8.99
CA ARG A 114 -7.21 4.93 10.18
C ARG A 114 -7.50 3.49 9.80
N HIS A 115 -8.24 3.27 8.72
CA HIS A 115 -8.59 1.92 8.26
C HIS A 115 -7.36 1.10 7.84
N ILE A 116 -6.38 1.73 7.18
CA ILE A 116 -5.14 1.06 6.72
C ILE A 116 -4.14 0.85 7.86
N THR A 117 -4.09 1.77 8.83
CA THR A 117 -3.12 1.75 9.94
C THR A 117 -3.57 0.97 11.16
N ASN A 118 -4.84 0.53 11.22
CA ASN A 118 -5.34 -0.23 12.36
C ASN A 118 -4.55 -1.55 12.48
N LYS A 119 -3.55 -1.57 13.36
CA LYS A 119 -2.75 -2.76 13.64
C LYS A 119 -3.68 -3.77 14.31
N PRO A 120 -3.61 -5.07 13.95
CA PRO A 120 -4.13 -6.08 14.87
C PRO A 120 -3.41 -5.88 16.21
N GLN A 121 -4.17 -5.60 17.28
CA GLN A 121 -3.59 -5.56 18.62
C GLN A 121 -2.99 -6.93 18.87
N GLN A 122 -1.66 -7.00 18.87
CA GLN A 122 -0.95 -8.19 19.27
C GLN A 122 -1.21 -8.37 20.75
N LEU A 123 -2.12 -9.29 21.09
CA LEU A 123 -2.33 -9.72 22.47
C LEU A 123 -0.97 -10.19 23.00
N GLY A 124 -0.44 -9.48 23.99
CA GLY A 124 0.84 -9.80 24.59
C GLY A 124 0.79 -11.21 25.17
N LEU A 125 1.61 -12.11 24.63
CA LEU A 125 1.70 -13.52 25.04
C LEU A 125 2.19 -13.75 26.49
N PHE A 126 2.51 -12.68 27.23
CA PHE A 126 3.12 -12.75 28.56
C PHE A 126 2.37 -11.93 29.64
N SER A 127 1.14 -11.49 29.41
CA SER A 127 0.41 -10.70 30.43
C SER A 127 -0.12 -11.51 31.63
N SER A 128 0.18 -12.81 31.73
CA SER A 128 -0.36 -13.70 32.78
C SER A 128 0.68 -14.27 33.76
N ALA A 129 1.96 -13.85 33.71
CA ALA A 129 3.02 -14.49 34.49
C ALA A 129 3.63 -13.63 35.62
N LEU A 130 2.92 -12.64 36.14
CA LEU A 130 3.41 -11.80 37.26
C LEU A 130 2.47 -11.74 38.48
N SER A 131 1.55 -12.69 38.63
CA SER A 131 0.81 -12.88 39.89
C SER A 131 1.37 -14.06 40.66
N GLY A 132 2.61 -13.94 41.11
CA GLY A 132 3.23 -14.85 42.06
C GLY A 132 4.21 -14.05 42.93
N GLU A 133 4.05 -14.19 44.25
CA GLU A 133 4.78 -13.53 45.34
C GLU A 133 4.27 -12.10 45.63
N VAL A 134 3.70 -11.80 46.80
CA VAL A 134 4.15 -12.09 48.18
C VAL A 134 2.98 -12.43 49.11
#